data_AF-C1F113-F1
#
_entry.id   AF-C1F113-F1
#
_cell.length_a   1.000
_cell.length_b   1.000
_cell.length_c   1.000
_cell.angle_alpha   90.00
_cell.angle_beta   90.00
_cell.angle_gamma   90.00
#
_symmetry.space_group_name_H-M   'P 1'
#
loop_
_entity.id
_entity.type
_entity.pdbx_description
1 polymer ?
#
loop_
_entity_poly.entity_id
_entity_poly.type
_entity_poly.pdbx_seq_one_letter_code
_entity_poly.pdbx_strand_id
1 'polypeptide(L)'
;MPDYIYLLENRLSPAQRNAVEQVRQAAMHAGMTVFLAGGAVRDLTSGFPVRDLDFSVQGNALKLKKALEKAGGELWGEHEETRTLFFWFPGSIRVEVSSARREEYPKPGKPVYHWSTMLEDLRRRDFTVNAMAISLNEGSYGLLLDPLNGIADMEARHLRLVNNYGFLEDPSRMIRVTRLAARTGWEMDERTRARYDNAREEGIAAMSDWLRGYELEEIGHEEDALKILKALEAEGWMQQLFPAWTAAKADAAALEELHRIYVKLLMQGVHPDLSAAQMRLLTAKLAPKEFASLKKLLPCPGFVQQWEHLDDAAKEFSVKLTAKETSTPSATWKLIANYQPEPVLWLAFTSKSAPVQTRFKNFFEVWPEARQKIPTVLMAEMRITADLPEYGHLLNELFFALIDGKLETEEAMRAFLEPYSPPAPPPPVTIRRSRSRRAPKVEVEEEESPDIVMPSGYDEDDESGHEDEDEHEDHHADEDADEEEEEHAPAKPSRAAKTAKPEAQSAPKPADKAVKPAAPAVHKAEQKAEPKPAAKAAKPAPAKAAKPVAAPAAKPAPKPAAKKAAPAPAKKAAKPAPAKAAKPVAKKASKPAAKPVAKKVAPKPAAKPAAKKPPAKPAAKPAAKKKR
;
A
#
# COMPACT_ATOMS: atom_id res chain seq x y z
N MET A 1 -9.00 18.52 13.78
CA MET A 1 -7.95 17.62 13.25
C MET A 1 -8.54 16.22 13.12
N PRO A 2 -8.06 15.38 12.19
CA PRO A 2 -8.46 13.97 12.16
C PRO A 2 -8.04 13.27 13.45
N ASP A 3 -8.89 12.38 13.95
CA ASP A 3 -8.47 11.41 14.96
C ASP A 3 -7.81 10.22 14.25
N TYR A 4 -6.50 10.11 14.38
CA TYR A 4 -5.74 9.03 13.75
C TYR A 4 -5.89 7.69 14.46
N ILE A 5 -6.37 7.65 15.71
CA ILE A 5 -6.78 6.41 16.39
C ILE A 5 -8.03 5.88 15.65
N TYR A 6 -9.04 6.73 15.47
CA TYR A 6 -10.24 6.39 14.71
C TYR A 6 -9.93 5.93 13.27
N LEU A 7 -8.96 6.57 12.59
CA LEU A 7 -8.54 6.11 11.26
C LEU A 7 -7.86 4.73 11.29
N LEU A 8 -6.93 4.49 12.22
CA LEU A 8 -6.28 3.17 12.40
C LEU A 8 -7.30 2.08 12.76
N GLU A 9 -8.32 2.42 13.54
CA GLU A 9 -9.37 1.47 13.95
C GLU A 9 -10.36 1.14 12.84
N ASN A 10 -10.73 2.10 11.98
CA ASN A 10 -11.87 1.96 11.06
C ASN A 10 -11.52 1.89 9.57
N ARG A 11 -10.33 2.35 9.14
CA ARG A 11 -9.89 2.24 7.73
C ARG A 11 -8.94 1.07 7.45
N LEU A 12 -8.33 0.47 8.48
CA LEU A 12 -7.51 -0.73 8.33
C LEU A 12 -8.37 -1.99 8.47
N SER A 13 -8.15 -2.97 7.58
CA SER A 13 -8.82 -4.28 7.66
C SER A 13 -8.49 -5.02 8.97
N PRO A 14 -9.29 -6.01 9.41
CA PRO A 14 -8.96 -6.81 10.59
C PRO A 14 -7.57 -7.48 10.51
N ALA A 15 -7.16 -7.91 9.31
CA ALA A 15 -5.83 -8.46 9.06
C ALA A 15 -4.72 -7.39 9.18
N GLN A 16 -4.95 -6.19 8.65
CA GLN A 16 -4.02 -5.06 8.79
C GLN A 16 -3.87 -4.60 10.24
N ARG A 17 -4.97 -4.48 10.98
CA ARG A 17 -4.95 -4.12 12.42
C ARG A 17 -4.19 -5.17 13.24
N ASN A 18 -4.37 -6.46 12.95
CA ASN A 18 -3.54 -7.51 13.54
C ASN A 18 -2.05 -7.35 13.16
N ALA A 19 -1.71 -7.13 11.88
CA ALA A 19 -0.32 -6.95 11.46
C ALA A 19 0.35 -5.73 12.14
N VAL A 20 -0.37 -4.60 12.27
CA VAL A 20 0.06 -3.44 13.05
C VAL A 20 0.34 -3.82 14.51
N GLU A 21 -0.55 -4.58 15.16
CA GLU A 21 -0.36 -5.01 16.54
C GLU A 21 0.82 -5.98 16.70
N GLN A 22 1.00 -6.94 15.79
CA GLN A 22 2.15 -7.86 15.82
C GLN A 22 3.48 -7.10 15.68
N VAL A 23 3.56 -6.11 14.79
CA VAL A 23 4.74 -5.25 14.65
C VAL A 23 4.95 -4.37 15.88
N ARG A 24 3.87 -3.82 16.47
CA ARG A 24 3.91 -3.02 17.71
C ARG A 24 4.45 -3.82 18.89
N GLN A 25 3.93 -5.02 19.12
CA GLN A 25 4.38 -5.94 20.17
C GLN A 25 5.84 -6.36 19.97
N ALA A 26 6.23 -6.70 18.73
CA ALA A 26 7.61 -7.05 18.40
C ALA A 26 8.59 -5.90 18.68
N ALA A 27 8.24 -4.65 18.32
CA ALA A 27 9.05 -3.47 18.59
C ALA A 27 9.15 -3.14 20.08
N MET A 28 8.02 -3.20 20.80
CA MET A 28 7.93 -2.99 22.25
C MET A 28 8.81 -3.99 23.01
N HIS A 29 8.71 -5.29 22.69
CA HIS A 29 9.54 -6.35 23.27
C HIS A 29 11.04 -6.19 22.96
N ALA A 30 11.38 -5.50 21.86
CA ALA A 30 12.76 -5.20 21.47
C ALA A 30 13.28 -3.85 22.04
N GLY A 31 12.46 -3.11 22.78
CA GLY A 31 12.80 -1.78 23.32
C GLY A 31 12.97 -0.71 22.24
N MET A 32 12.22 -0.81 21.13
CA MET A 32 12.29 0.13 20.00
C MET A 32 11.00 0.93 19.89
N THR A 33 11.11 2.23 19.61
CA THR A 33 9.94 3.02 19.21
C THR A 33 9.58 2.75 17.75
N VAL A 34 8.29 2.69 17.48
CA VAL A 34 7.69 2.26 16.21
C VAL A 34 6.62 3.24 15.74
N PHE A 35 6.56 3.43 14.44
CA PHE A 35 5.67 4.34 13.74
C PHE A 35 5.23 3.69 12.42
N LEU A 36 3.96 3.87 12.06
CA LEU A 36 3.50 3.73 10.67
C LEU A 36 3.98 4.99 9.92
N ALA A 37 4.42 4.87 8.67
CA ALA A 37 4.98 5.99 7.90
C ALA A 37 4.56 5.94 6.42
N GLY A 38 5.13 6.83 5.60
CA GLY A 38 5.23 6.61 4.16
C GLY A 38 3.90 6.51 3.41
N GLY A 39 3.82 5.52 2.51
CA GLY A 39 2.64 5.31 1.67
C GLY A 39 1.39 4.94 2.48
N ALA A 40 1.58 4.14 3.54
CA ALA A 40 0.49 3.72 4.42
C ALA A 40 -0.22 4.91 5.09
N VAL A 41 0.53 5.90 5.60
CA VAL A 41 -0.07 7.10 6.26
C VAL A 41 -0.76 8.01 5.25
N ARG A 42 -0.19 8.19 4.05
CA ARG A 42 -0.82 8.93 2.95
C ARG A 42 -2.17 8.30 2.57
N ASP A 43 -2.18 7.01 2.31
CA ASP A 43 -3.37 6.29 1.82
C ASP A 43 -4.46 6.24 2.90
N LEU A 44 -4.06 5.91 4.15
CA LEU A 44 -4.95 5.91 5.31
C LEU A 44 -5.65 7.25 5.53
N THR A 45 -4.96 8.38 5.30
CA THR A 45 -5.53 9.72 5.52
C THR A 45 -6.34 10.20 4.32
N SER A 46 -5.83 10.06 3.09
CA SER A 46 -6.52 10.44 1.85
C SER A 46 -7.77 9.60 1.55
N GLY A 47 -7.82 8.36 2.03
CA GLY A 47 -8.92 7.43 1.77
C GLY A 47 -8.68 6.51 0.57
N PHE A 48 -7.47 6.49 0.01
CA PHE A 48 -7.06 5.39 -0.89
C PHE A 48 -6.92 4.08 -0.09
N PRO A 49 -7.13 2.90 -0.72
CA PRO A 49 -6.84 1.63 -0.09
C PRO A 49 -5.37 1.53 0.37
N VAL A 50 -5.18 1.25 1.66
CA VAL A 50 -3.87 0.91 2.22
C VAL A 50 -3.51 -0.49 1.74
N ARG A 51 -2.46 -0.62 0.92
CA ARG A 51 -2.04 -1.89 0.29
C ARG A 51 -0.86 -2.55 1.02
N ASP A 52 0.00 -1.70 1.55
CA ASP A 52 1.27 -2.00 2.18
C ASP A 52 1.36 -1.22 3.49
N LEU A 53 1.95 -1.84 4.52
CA LEU A 53 2.15 -1.22 5.83
C LEU A 53 3.63 -0.89 6.02
N ASP A 54 3.96 0.37 5.74
CA ASP A 54 5.28 0.98 5.96
C ASP A 54 5.52 1.25 7.45
N PHE A 55 6.43 0.52 8.08
CA PHE A 55 6.91 0.80 9.43
C PHE A 55 8.35 1.33 9.43
N SER A 56 8.61 2.34 10.26
CA SER A 56 9.96 2.84 10.52
C SER A 56 10.23 2.87 12.03
N VAL A 57 11.30 2.19 12.46
CA VAL A 57 11.63 1.94 13.87
C VAL A 57 12.94 2.59 14.27
N GLN A 58 12.98 3.23 15.44
CA GLN A 58 14.20 3.85 15.97
C GLN A 58 15.05 2.76 16.66
N GLY A 59 15.77 1.99 15.85
CA GLY A 59 16.57 0.87 16.31
C GLY A 59 17.19 0.10 15.15
N ASN A 60 17.37 -1.21 15.32
CA ASN A 60 17.83 -2.12 14.26
C ASN A 60 16.69 -3.07 13.89
N ALA A 61 15.96 -2.77 12.80
CA ALA A 61 14.80 -3.54 12.36
C ALA A 61 15.12 -5.03 12.14
N LEU A 62 16.35 -5.38 11.74
CA LEU A 62 16.80 -6.77 11.56
C LEU A 62 16.68 -7.61 12.84
N LYS A 63 16.63 -7.00 14.03
CA LYS A 63 16.35 -7.71 15.30
C LYS A 63 14.90 -8.18 15.42
N LEU A 64 13.95 -7.52 14.75
CA LEU A 64 12.52 -7.83 14.82
C LEU A 64 12.16 -9.08 14.00
N LYS A 65 12.99 -9.44 13.01
CA LYS A 65 12.82 -10.60 12.11
C LYS A 65 12.24 -11.84 12.81
N LYS A 66 12.92 -12.35 13.84
CA LYS A 66 12.52 -13.56 14.59
C LYS A 66 11.28 -13.41 15.48
N ALA A 67 10.79 -12.20 15.69
CA ALA A 67 9.52 -11.95 16.38
C ALA A 67 8.37 -11.91 15.35
N LEU A 68 8.58 -11.26 14.21
CA LEU A 68 7.61 -11.19 13.11
C LEU A 68 7.39 -12.57 12.46
N GLU A 69 8.47 -13.35 12.26
CA GLU A 69 8.40 -14.77 11.84
C GLU A 69 7.55 -15.62 12.80
N LYS A 70 7.60 -15.35 14.12
CA LYS A 70 6.78 -16.05 15.12
C LYS A 70 5.34 -15.55 15.20
N ALA A 71 5.09 -14.32 14.78
CA ALA A 71 3.75 -13.73 14.68
C ALA A 71 3.00 -14.17 13.40
N GLY A 72 3.61 -15.05 12.59
CA GLY A 72 3.01 -15.59 11.36
C GLY A 72 3.38 -14.83 10.08
N GLY A 73 4.26 -13.82 10.15
CA GLY A 73 4.78 -13.13 8.97
C GLY A 73 5.84 -13.97 8.25
N GLU A 74 5.61 -14.27 6.97
CA GLU A 74 6.60 -14.91 6.10
C GLU A 74 7.59 -13.86 5.58
N LEU A 75 8.90 -14.10 5.72
CA LEU A 75 9.92 -13.19 5.21
C LEU A 75 10.05 -13.32 3.69
N TRP A 76 9.67 -12.27 2.96
CA TRP A 76 9.81 -12.20 1.51
C TRP A 76 11.16 -11.66 1.03
N GLY A 77 11.84 -10.85 1.85
CA GLY A 77 13.15 -10.29 1.53
C GLY A 77 13.76 -9.50 2.69
N GLU A 78 15.04 -9.19 2.59
CA GLU A 78 15.74 -8.27 3.49
C GLU A 78 16.81 -7.48 2.74
N HIS A 79 16.98 -6.20 3.09
CA HIS A 79 18.01 -5.33 2.55
C HIS A 79 18.88 -4.82 3.70
N GLU A 80 20.11 -5.35 3.80
CA GLU A 80 20.97 -5.13 4.96
C GLU A 80 21.47 -3.69 5.08
N GLU A 81 21.74 -3.00 3.96
CA GLU A 81 22.28 -1.64 3.97
C GLU A 81 21.31 -0.63 4.62
N THR A 82 20.03 -0.68 4.24
CA THR A 82 18.97 0.17 4.80
C THR A 82 18.40 -0.38 6.10
N ARG A 83 18.73 -1.64 6.44
CA ARG A 83 18.05 -2.47 7.45
C ARG A 83 16.54 -2.48 7.22
N THR A 84 16.12 -2.90 6.04
CA THR A 84 14.72 -3.13 5.69
C THR A 84 14.43 -4.63 5.72
N LEU A 85 13.29 -5.01 6.30
CA LEU A 85 12.70 -6.36 6.20
C LEU A 85 11.38 -6.27 5.42
N PHE A 86 11.16 -7.21 4.52
CA PHE A 86 9.92 -7.35 3.76
C PHE A 86 9.18 -8.61 4.21
N PHE A 87 7.93 -8.45 4.63
CA PHE A 87 7.10 -9.51 5.18
C PHE A 87 5.73 -9.60 4.51
N TRP A 88 5.23 -10.83 4.48
CA TRP A 88 3.90 -11.20 4.04
C TRP A 88 3.13 -11.78 5.23
N PHE A 89 2.08 -11.08 5.67
CA PHE A 89 1.27 -11.44 6.83
C PHE A 89 -0.05 -12.10 6.43
N PRO A 90 -0.63 -12.97 7.28
CA PRO A 90 -1.91 -13.64 7.01
C PRO A 90 -3.04 -12.64 6.73
N GLY A 91 -3.93 -13.00 5.79
CA GLY A 91 -4.92 -12.07 5.25
C GLY A 91 -4.36 -11.13 4.18
N SER A 92 -3.30 -11.57 3.48
CA SER A 92 -2.75 -10.95 2.28
C SER A 92 -2.11 -9.57 2.47
N ILE A 93 -1.42 -9.36 3.60
CA ILE A 93 -0.92 -8.04 4.01
C ILE A 93 0.60 -7.93 3.79
N ARG A 94 1.01 -6.99 2.93
CA ARG A 94 2.42 -6.61 2.75
C ARG A 94 2.88 -5.70 3.89
N VAL A 95 4.06 -5.95 4.44
CA VAL A 95 4.65 -5.22 5.58
C VAL A 95 6.12 -4.91 5.27
N GLU A 96 6.49 -3.62 5.17
CA GLU A 96 7.89 -3.19 5.16
C GLU A 96 8.27 -2.70 6.57
N VAL A 97 9.37 -3.22 7.14
CA VAL A 97 9.89 -2.72 8.44
C VAL A 97 11.32 -2.24 8.26
N SER A 98 11.53 -0.93 8.36
CA SER A 98 12.82 -0.27 8.13
C SER A 98 13.39 0.40 9.38
N SER A 99 14.72 0.47 9.50
CA SER A 99 15.36 1.30 10.52
C SER A 99 15.31 2.78 10.14
N ALA A 100 14.82 3.62 11.07
CA ALA A 100 14.83 5.06 10.97
C ALA A 100 16.26 5.59 10.80
N ARG A 101 16.48 6.39 9.75
CA ARG A 101 17.82 6.82 9.33
C ARG A 101 17.78 8.17 8.64
N ARG A 102 18.93 8.84 8.63
CA ARG A 102 19.27 9.91 7.70
C ARG A 102 20.08 9.32 6.55
N GLU A 103 19.86 9.83 5.35
CA GLU A 103 20.65 9.53 4.15
C GLU A 103 21.48 10.77 3.80
N GLU A 104 22.76 10.60 3.50
CA GLU A 104 23.64 11.62 2.95
C GLU A 104 24.18 11.14 1.60
N TYR A 105 24.24 11.99 0.59
CA TYR A 105 24.62 11.59 -0.78
C TYR A 105 25.94 12.24 -1.22
N PRO A 106 27.11 11.66 -0.89
CA PRO A 106 28.40 12.12 -1.43
C PRO A 106 28.48 12.06 -2.96
N LYS A 107 27.63 11.25 -3.61
CA LYS A 107 27.41 11.17 -5.06
C LYS A 107 25.94 10.78 -5.35
N PRO A 108 25.36 11.20 -6.49
CA PRO A 108 24.09 10.69 -7.00
C PRO A 108 23.96 9.17 -6.90
N GLY A 109 22.81 8.71 -6.42
CA GLY A 109 22.45 7.29 -6.26
C GLY A 109 23.31 6.49 -5.28
N LYS A 110 24.18 7.14 -4.49
CA LYS A 110 25.10 6.47 -3.55
C LYS A 110 24.97 7.06 -2.13
N PRO A 111 23.87 6.74 -1.42
CA PRO A 111 23.66 7.19 -0.05
C PRO A 111 24.66 6.56 0.93
N VAL A 112 24.93 7.28 2.00
CA VAL A 112 25.54 6.80 3.24
C VAL A 112 24.47 6.88 4.34
N TYR A 113 24.23 5.76 5.02
CA TYR A 113 23.13 5.63 5.98
C TYR A 113 23.58 5.91 7.42
N HIS A 114 22.90 6.84 8.08
CA HIS A 114 23.15 7.21 9.47
C HIS A 114 21.91 6.94 10.32
N TRP A 115 21.98 5.99 11.26
CA TRP A 115 20.85 5.63 12.13
C TRP A 115 20.44 6.81 13.01
N SER A 116 19.17 7.21 12.96
CA SER A 116 18.74 8.52 13.48
C SER A 116 17.30 8.52 13.98
N THR A 117 16.77 9.71 14.26
CA THR A 117 15.39 9.92 14.73
C THR A 117 14.37 9.83 13.60
N MET A 118 13.11 9.57 13.95
CA MET A 118 11.98 9.66 13.00
C MET A 118 11.94 11.02 12.28
N LEU A 119 12.24 12.12 12.97
CA LEU A 119 12.24 13.46 12.37
C LEU A 119 13.29 13.62 11.25
N GLU A 120 14.41 12.90 11.31
CA GLU A 120 15.37 12.85 10.18
C GLU A 120 14.94 11.81 9.13
N ASP A 121 14.32 10.70 9.53
CA ASP A 121 13.78 9.68 8.61
C ASP A 121 12.65 10.21 7.72
N LEU A 122 11.85 11.17 8.20
CA LEU A 122 10.85 11.87 7.39
C LEU A 122 11.51 12.89 6.44
N ARG A 123 12.54 13.62 6.90
CA ARG A 123 13.21 14.66 6.09
C ARG A 123 14.05 14.13 4.92
N ARG A 124 14.43 12.85 4.92
CA ARG A 124 15.11 12.22 3.78
C ARG A 124 14.16 11.70 2.70
N ARG A 125 12.85 11.59 2.98
CA ARG A 125 11.86 10.98 2.06
C ARG A 125 11.67 11.80 0.79
N ASP A 126 10.91 11.23 -0.13
CA ASP A 126 10.74 11.71 -1.50
C ASP A 126 9.79 12.91 -1.57
N PHE A 127 8.53 12.73 -1.18
CA PHE A 127 7.48 13.76 -1.25
C PHE A 127 6.91 14.02 0.14
N THR A 128 6.47 15.26 0.38
CA THR A 128 5.87 15.70 1.66
C THR A 128 4.70 14.82 2.09
N VAL A 129 3.84 14.44 1.14
CA VAL A 129 2.70 13.51 1.34
C VAL A 129 3.13 12.11 1.81
N ASN A 130 4.38 11.69 1.55
CA ASN A 130 4.98 10.45 2.05
C ASN A 130 5.88 10.67 3.29
N ALA A 131 6.12 11.94 3.66
CA ALA A 131 7.01 12.35 4.74
C ALA A 131 6.27 12.58 6.06
N MET A 132 5.19 11.82 6.28
CA MET A 132 4.40 11.78 7.50
C MET A 132 4.57 10.43 8.22
N ALA A 133 4.37 10.43 9.54
CA ALA A 133 4.28 9.20 10.34
C ALA A 133 3.18 9.29 11.40
N ILE A 134 2.60 8.15 11.78
CA ILE A 134 1.71 8.01 12.93
C ILE A 134 2.43 7.13 13.96
N SER A 135 2.56 7.62 15.18
CA SER A 135 3.23 6.89 16.25
C SER A 135 2.37 5.73 16.77
N LEU A 136 3.00 4.58 16.98
CA LEU A 136 2.36 3.36 17.48
C LEU A 136 2.85 2.97 18.88
N ASN A 137 3.59 3.86 19.56
CA ASN A 137 4.06 3.61 20.92
C ASN A 137 2.91 3.83 21.93
N GLU A 138 2.88 3.05 23.02
CA GLU A 138 1.78 3.07 24.01
C GLU A 138 1.44 4.48 24.54
N GLY A 139 2.44 5.24 24.97
CA GLY A 139 2.26 6.62 25.47
C GLY A 139 2.07 7.71 24.40
N SER A 140 1.98 7.35 23.11
CA SER A 140 1.79 8.30 22.01
C SER A 140 1.01 7.71 20.82
N TYR A 141 0.15 6.71 21.07
CA TYR A 141 -0.55 5.98 20.02
C TYR A 141 -1.49 6.92 19.24
N GLY A 142 -1.44 6.86 17.90
CA GLY A 142 -2.20 7.77 17.04
C GLY A 142 -1.61 9.18 16.91
N LEU A 143 -0.50 9.52 17.57
CA LEU A 143 0.11 10.85 17.40
C LEU A 143 0.74 10.98 16.01
N LEU A 144 0.23 11.90 15.19
CA LEU A 144 0.80 12.26 13.90
C LEU A 144 2.08 13.10 14.05
N LEU A 145 3.09 12.76 13.26
CA LEU A 145 4.28 13.55 12.97
C LEU A 145 4.26 13.95 11.48
N ASP A 146 3.84 15.18 11.18
CA ASP A 146 3.99 15.82 9.86
C ASP A 146 4.91 17.05 10.00
N PRO A 147 6.22 16.91 9.78
CA PRO A 147 7.19 18.01 9.90
C PRO A 147 7.33 18.85 8.62
N LEU A 148 6.55 18.57 7.56
CA LEU A 148 6.73 19.12 6.21
C LEU A 148 5.42 19.56 5.53
N ASN A 149 4.32 19.59 6.28
CA ASN A 149 2.96 19.93 5.87
C ASN A 149 2.48 19.07 4.68
N GLY A 150 2.73 17.75 4.76
CA GLY A 150 2.21 16.76 3.82
C GLY A 150 0.68 16.68 3.79
N ILE A 151 -0.02 17.00 4.89
CA ILE A 151 -1.49 17.11 4.89
C ILE A 151 -1.95 18.21 3.93
N ALA A 152 -1.37 19.41 4.03
CA ALA A 152 -1.78 20.55 3.21
C ALA A 152 -1.52 20.31 1.71
N ASP A 153 -0.47 19.56 1.37
CA ASP A 153 -0.21 19.15 -0.02
C ASP A 153 -1.19 18.09 -0.52
N MET A 154 -1.59 17.15 0.35
CA MET A 154 -2.61 16.15 0.04
C MET A 154 -4.00 16.78 -0.13
N GLU A 155 -4.36 17.77 0.68
CA GLU A 155 -5.56 18.60 0.52
C GLU A 155 -5.53 19.37 -0.82
N ALA A 156 -4.36 19.94 -1.17
CA ALA A 156 -4.13 20.60 -2.46
C ALA A 156 -3.93 19.63 -3.65
N ARG A 157 -3.89 18.30 -3.42
CA ARG A 157 -3.58 17.26 -4.43
C ARG A 157 -2.25 17.48 -5.17
N HIS A 158 -1.23 17.90 -4.44
CA HIS A 158 0.11 18.18 -4.95
C HIS A 158 1.17 17.18 -4.46
N LEU A 159 2.03 16.74 -5.38
CA LEU A 159 3.26 16.02 -5.12
C LEU A 159 4.42 17.03 -4.99
N ARG A 160 4.72 17.47 -3.76
CA ARG A 160 5.82 18.40 -3.44
C ARG A 160 7.06 17.62 -2.99
N LEU A 161 8.20 17.83 -3.66
CA LEU A 161 9.48 17.20 -3.36
C LEU A 161 10.09 17.76 -2.06
N VAL A 162 10.55 16.88 -1.14
CA VAL A 162 11.06 17.28 0.19
C VAL A 162 12.38 18.05 0.10
N ASN A 163 13.41 17.48 -0.54
CA ASN A 163 14.71 18.14 -0.74
C ASN A 163 14.77 18.75 -2.14
N ASN A 164 15.28 19.98 -2.25
CA ASN A 164 15.48 20.69 -3.52
C ASN A 164 16.30 19.89 -4.54
N TYR A 165 17.24 19.06 -4.08
CA TYR A 165 18.12 18.24 -4.92
C TYR A 165 17.68 16.77 -5.03
N GLY A 166 16.51 16.40 -4.49
CA GLY A 166 16.11 15.00 -4.28
C GLY A 166 16.14 14.12 -5.55
N PHE A 167 15.77 14.65 -6.72
CA PHE A 167 15.83 13.89 -7.98
C PHE A 167 17.26 13.63 -8.49
N LEU A 168 18.23 14.50 -8.13
CA LEU A 168 19.65 14.36 -8.50
C LEU A 168 20.40 13.49 -7.48
N GLU A 169 20.05 13.61 -6.20
CA GLU A 169 20.55 12.74 -5.12
C GLU A 169 20.08 11.29 -5.33
N ASP A 170 18.79 11.11 -5.66
CA ASP A 170 18.13 9.82 -5.81
C ASP A 170 17.16 9.83 -7.01
N PRO A 171 17.63 9.38 -8.19
CA PRO A 171 16.80 9.30 -9.39
C PRO A 171 15.61 8.34 -9.32
N SER A 172 15.52 7.47 -8.29
CA SER A 172 14.31 6.61 -8.11
C SER A 172 13.05 7.45 -7.87
N ARG A 173 13.20 8.67 -7.34
CA ARG A 173 12.10 9.61 -7.10
C ARG A 173 11.45 10.09 -8.39
N MET A 174 12.17 10.12 -9.53
CA MET A 174 11.55 10.43 -10.82
C MET A 174 10.60 9.31 -11.28
N ILE A 175 10.97 8.05 -11.06
CA ILE A 175 10.10 6.89 -11.33
C ILE A 175 8.89 6.92 -10.40
N ARG A 176 9.16 7.14 -9.10
CA ARG A 176 8.15 7.14 -8.05
C ARG A 176 7.16 8.30 -8.20
N VAL A 177 7.56 9.49 -8.65
CA VAL A 177 6.61 10.59 -8.92
C VAL A 177 5.72 10.30 -10.13
N THR A 178 6.25 9.70 -11.21
CA THR A 178 5.42 9.26 -12.35
C THR A 178 4.40 8.20 -11.91
N ARG A 179 4.83 7.23 -11.08
CA ARG A 179 3.95 6.20 -10.50
C ARG A 179 2.89 6.80 -9.57
N LEU A 180 3.27 7.67 -8.64
CA LEU A 180 2.34 8.31 -7.70
C LEU A 180 1.34 9.22 -8.40
N ALA A 181 1.77 10.02 -9.38
CA ALA A 181 0.87 10.85 -10.18
C ALA A 181 -0.13 9.99 -10.98
N ALA A 182 0.35 8.93 -11.63
CA ALA A 182 -0.51 8.00 -12.37
C ALA A 182 -1.45 7.18 -11.47
N ARG A 183 -1.06 6.87 -10.22
CA ARG A 183 -1.94 6.25 -9.22
C ARG A 183 -3.02 7.22 -8.74
N THR A 184 -2.60 8.32 -8.11
CA THR A 184 -3.45 9.23 -7.33
C THR A 184 -4.20 10.28 -8.15
N GLY A 185 -3.73 10.59 -9.36
CA GLY A 185 -4.20 11.74 -10.13
C GLY A 185 -3.72 13.08 -9.59
N TRP A 186 -2.73 13.11 -8.69
CA TRP A 186 -2.16 14.33 -8.12
C TRP A 186 -1.06 14.90 -9.02
N GLU A 187 -1.01 16.23 -9.13
CA GLU A 187 -0.05 16.95 -9.97
C GLU A 187 1.23 17.29 -9.20
N MET A 188 2.32 17.60 -9.91
CA MET A 188 3.55 18.06 -9.27
C MET A 188 3.44 19.56 -9.02
N ASP A 189 3.79 20.03 -7.80
CA ASP A 189 3.92 21.47 -7.53
C ASP A 189 4.88 22.11 -8.56
N GLU A 190 4.65 23.37 -8.94
CA GLU A 190 5.41 24.07 -10.00
C GLU A 190 6.94 23.97 -9.80
N ARG A 191 7.41 24.10 -8.55
CA ARG A 191 8.83 23.99 -8.20
C ARG A 191 9.34 22.57 -8.35
N THR A 192 8.51 21.58 -8.00
CA THR A 192 8.79 20.15 -8.16
C THR A 192 8.78 19.74 -9.63
N ARG A 193 7.85 20.25 -10.44
CA ARG A 193 7.78 20.09 -11.90
C ARG A 193 9.08 20.56 -12.57
N ALA A 194 9.49 21.81 -12.31
CA ALA A 194 10.74 22.37 -12.85
C ALA A 194 11.99 21.58 -12.43
N ARG A 195 12.02 21.03 -11.21
CA ARG A 195 13.14 20.17 -10.75
C ARG A 195 13.15 18.81 -11.44
N TYR A 196 11.98 18.21 -11.69
CA TYR A 196 11.87 16.97 -12.44
C TYR A 196 12.38 17.15 -13.86
N ASP A 197 11.95 18.22 -14.55
CA ASP A 197 12.34 18.43 -15.95
C ASP A 197 13.86 18.67 -16.09
N ASN A 198 14.47 19.43 -15.17
CA ASN A 198 15.93 19.57 -15.11
C ASN A 198 16.64 18.23 -14.84
N ALA A 199 16.15 17.41 -13.90
CA ALA A 199 16.76 16.12 -13.57
C ALA A 199 16.53 15.04 -14.66
N ARG A 200 15.47 15.17 -15.46
CA ARG A 200 15.15 14.30 -16.59
C ARG A 200 16.23 14.33 -17.67
N GLU A 201 16.94 15.46 -17.83
CA GLU A 201 18.08 15.59 -18.75
C GLU A 201 19.30 14.77 -18.32
N GLU A 202 19.54 14.57 -17.00
CA GLU A 202 20.58 13.67 -16.49
C GLU A 202 20.12 12.18 -16.46
N GLY A 203 18.81 11.94 -16.39
CA GLY A 203 18.21 10.61 -16.43
C GLY A 203 18.45 9.78 -15.15
N ILE A 204 18.27 8.45 -15.24
CA ILE A 204 18.37 7.55 -14.06
C ILE A 204 19.66 6.73 -14.00
N ALA A 205 20.70 7.11 -14.75
CA ALA A 205 21.94 6.33 -14.88
C ALA A 205 22.71 6.12 -13.54
N ALA A 206 22.49 6.98 -12.54
CA ALA A 206 23.09 6.85 -11.21
C ALA A 206 22.32 5.88 -10.27
N MET A 207 21.10 5.45 -10.62
CA MET A 207 20.26 4.57 -9.80
C MET A 207 20.92 3.21 -9.57
N SER A 208 20.92 2.73 -8.31
CA SER A 208 21.41 1.39 -7.96
C SER A 208 20.52 0.28 -8.56
N ASP A 209 21.12 -0.89 -8.79
CA ASP A 209 20.38 -2.05 -9.32
C ASP A 209 19.27 -2.52 -8.36
N TRP A 210 19.43 -2.33 -7.05
CA TRP A 210 18.40 -2.62 -6.04
C TRP A 210 17.21 -1.66 -6.14
N LEU A 211 17.44 -0.34 -6.26
CA LEU A 211 16.36 0.63 -6.46
C LEU A 211 15.64 0.42 -7.80
N ARG A 212 16.37 0.02 -8.85
CA ARG A 212 15.78 -0.38 -10.13
C ARG A 212 14.90 -1.61 -9.98
N GLY A 213 15.34 -2.59 -9.19
CA GLY A 213 14.55 -3.76 -8.81
C GLY A 213 13.26 -3.38 -8.07
N TYR A 214 13.37 -2.56 -7.04
CA TYR A 214 12.27 -2.12 -6.19
C TYR A 214 11.18 -1.39 -7.00
N GLU A 215 11.52 -0.39 -7.81
CA GLU A 215 10.52 0.30 -8.63
C GLU A 215 9.95 -0.56 -9.77
N LEU A 216 10.62 -1.66 -10.18
CA LEU A 216 10.07 -2.64 -11.12
C LEU A 216 9.14 -3.66 -10.44
N GLU A 217 9.39 -3.99 -9.17
CA GLU A 217 8.53 -4.84 -8.33
C GLU A 217 7.23 -4.09 -8.00
N GLU A 218 7.38 -2.83 -7.58
CA GLU A 218 6.29 -1.92 -7.23
C GLU A 218 5.25 -1.71 -8.35
N ILE A 219 5.62 -1.81 -9.63
CA ILE A 219 4.64 -1.76 -10.74
C ILE A 219 3.58 -2.85 -10.55
N GLY A 220 3.96 -4.05 -10.11
CA GLY A 220 3.03 -5.16 -9.87
C GLY A 220 2.13 -4.94 -8.65
N HIS A 221 2.58 -4.15 -7.68
CA HIS A 221 1.93 -3.86 -6.41
C HIS A 221 0.88 -2.73 -6.47
N GLU A 222 0.71 -2.12 -7.65
CA GLU A 222 -0.26 -1.06 -7.95
C GLU A 222 -1.63 -1.63 -8.36
N GLU A 223 -2.73 -0.92 -8.05
CA GLU A 223 -4.11 -1.41 -8.26
C GLU A 223 -4.52 -1.49 -9.75
N ASP A 224 -3.93 -0.63 -10.58
CA ASP A 224 -3.94 -0.70 -12.05
C ASP A 224 -2.49 -0.64 -12.54
N ALA A 225 -1.80 -1.78 -12.41
CA ALA A 225 -0.41 -1.90 -12.81
C ALA A 225 -0.18 -1.63 -14.30
N LEU A 226 -1.21 -1.77 -15.15
CA LEU A 226 -1.12 -1.48 -16.58
C LEU A 226 -1.13 0.02 -16.88
N LYS A 227 -1.94 0.81 -16.16
CA LYS A 227 -1.90 2.28 -16.21
C LYS A 227 -0.54 2.82 -15.76
N ILE A 228 0.02 2.26 -14.69
CA ILE A 228 1.37 2.63 -14.20
C ILE A 228 2.44 2.26 -15.23
N LEU A 229 2.42 1.04 -15.78
CA LEU A 229 3.36 0.62 -16.82
C LEU A 229 3.27 1.51 -18.08
N LYS A 230 2.06 1.89 -18.51
CA LYS A 230 1.84 2.85 -19.61
C LYS A 230 2.40 4.25 -19.29
N ALA A 231 2.23 4.75 -18.07
CA ALA A 231 2.75 6.06 -17.68
C ALA A 231 4.29 6.08 -17.64
N LEU A 232 4.91 5.03 -17.11
CA LEU A 232 6.37 4.85 -17.11
C LEU A 232 6.94 4.63 -18.52
N GLU A 233 6.19 4.01 -19.43
CA GLU A 233 6.57 3.91 -20.84
C GLU A 233 6.43 5.25 -21.58
N ALA A 234 5.36 6.00 -21.34
CA ALA A 234 5.12 7.32 -21.94
C ALA A 234 6.16 8.37 -21.52
N GLU A 235 6.61 8.35 -20.26
CA GLU A 235 7.72 9.20 -19.80
C GLU A 235 9.10 8.72 -20.29
N GLY A 236 9.18 7.53 -20.92
CA GLY A 236 10.40 6.92 -21.43
C GLY A 236 11.21 6.14 -20.38
N TRP A 237 10.75 6.07 -19.13
CA TRP A 237 11.46 5.41 -18.04
C TRP A 237 11.65 3.91 -18.24
N MET A 238 10.70 3.21 -18.85
CA MET A 238 10.87 1.78 -19.15
C MET A 238 12.06 1.49 -20.08
N GLN A 239 12.48 2.45 -20.92
CA GLN A 239 13.68 2.34 -21.77
C GLN A 239 15.00 2.49 -20.98
N GLN A 240 14.95 2.90 -19.71
CA GLN A 240 16.10 2.96 -18.80
C GLN A 240 16.02 1.91 -17.67
N LEU A 241 14.81 1.53 -17.25
CA LEU A 241 14.56 0.51 -16.22
C LEU A 241 14.65 -0.92 -16.77
N PHE A 242 13.87 -1.25 -17.81
CA PHE A 242 13.84 -2.59 -18.39
C PHE A 242 13.29 -2.57 -19.84
N PRO A 243 14.13 -2.28 -20.87
CA PRO A 243 13.67 -1.96 -22.23
C PRO A 243 12.79 -3.02 -22.93
N ALA A 244 12.88 -4.28 -22.49
CA ALA A 244 12.08 -5.37 -23.05
C ALA A 244 10.63 -5.41 -22.53
N TRP A 245 10.32 -4.73 -21.42
CA TRP A 245 9.00 -4.71 -20.79
C TRP A 245 8.27 -3.41 -21.12
N THR A 246 7.34 -3.52 -22.06
CA THR A 246 6.43 -2.45 -22.48
C THR A 246 4.98 -2.87 -22.24
N ALA A 247 4.03 -1.94 -22.21
CA ALA A 247 2.62 -2.22 -22.05
C ALA A 247 2.07 -3.15 -23.15
N ALA A 248 2.67 -3.15 -24.35
CA ALA A 248 2.35 -4.11 -25.42
C ALA A 248 2.68 -5.58 -25.07
N LYS A 249 3.54 -5.82 -24.07
CA LYS A 249 3.88 -7.16 -23.55
C LYS A 249 2.83 -7.71 -22.57
N ALA A 250 2.01 -6.84 -21.99
CA ALA A 250 0.92 -7.22 -21.10
C ALA A 250 -0.24 -7.85 -21.88
N ASP A 251 -1.04 -8.68 -21.20
CA ASP A 251 -2.38 -9.06 -21.68
C ASP A 251 -3.44 -8.19 -21.00
N ALA A 252 -3.84 -7.10 -21.68
CA ALA A 252 -4.77 -6.11 -21.14
C ALA A 252 -6.19 -6.68 -20.91
N ALA A 253 -6.70 -7.50 -21.83
CA ALA A 253 -8.02 -8.10 -21.70
C ALA A 253 -8.07 -9.11 -20.55
N ALA A 254 -6.98 -9.84 -20.34
CA ALA A 254 -6.82 -10.71 -19.16
C ALA A 254 -6.78 -9.91 -17.84
N LEU A 255 -6.09 -8.75 -17.81
CA LEU A 255 -6.02 -7.89 -16.63
C LEU A 255 -7.38 -7.27 -16.28
N GLU A 256 -8.15 -6.82 -17.28
CA GLU A 256 -9.52 -6.32 -17.08
C GLU A 256 -10.43 -7.41 -16.48
N GLU A 257 -10.38 -8.64 -16.98
CA GLU A 257 -11.20 -9.74 -16.46
C GLU A 257 -10.74 -10.22 -15.08
N LEU A 258 -9.42 -10.25 -14.82
CA LEU A 258 -8.87 -10.50 -13.48
C LEU A 258 -9.40 -9.47 -12.47
N HIS A 259 -9.42 -8.18 -12.84
CA HIS A 259 -9.95 -7.12 -11.97
C HIS A 259 -11.47 -7.26 -11.72
N ARG A 260 -12.26 -7.67 -12.72
CA ARG A 260 -13.70 -7.97 -12.52
C ARG A 260 -13.91 -9.10 -11.50
N ILE A 261 -13.11 -10.17 -11.57
CA ILE A 261 -13.18 -11.31 -10.65
C ILE A 261 -12.69 -10.91 -9.25
N TYR A 262 -11.66 -10.06 -9.16
CA TYR A 262 -11.21 -9.45 -7.90
C TYR A 262 -12.32 -8.66 -7.20
N VAL A 263 -13.00 -7.75 -7.91
CA VAL A 263 -14.13 -6.99 -7.34
C VAL A 263 -15.26 -7.92 -6.89
N LYS A 264 -15.58 -8.97 -7.67
CA LYS A 264 -16.56 -10.01 -7.25
C LYS A 264 -16.14 -10.75 -5.98
N LEU A 265 -14.85 -10.99 -5.75
CA LEU A 265 -14.33 -11.61 -4.52
C LEU A 265 -14.40 -10.66 -3.32
N LEU A 266 -14.02 -9.39 -3.50
CA LEU A 266 -14.16 -8.34 -2.47
C LEU A 266 -15.62 -8.23 -1.97
N MET A 267 -16.59 -8.28 -2.89
CA MET A 267 -18.02 -8.23 -2.56
C MET A 267 -18.50 -9.42 -1.72
N GLN A 268 -17.75 -10.53 -1.67
CA GLN A 268 -18.03 -11.68 -0.81
C GLN A 268 -17.11 -11.77 0.42
N GLY A 269 -16.35 -10.71 0.71
CA GLY A 269 -15.43 -10.64 1.85
C GLY A 269 -14.11 -11.40 1.66
N VAL A 270 -13.75 -11.78 0.43
CA VAL A 270 -12.46 -12.40 0.10
C VAL A 270 -11.52 -11.33 -0.45
N HIS A 271 -10.42 -11.09 0.25
CA HIS A 271 -9.50 -9.97 -0.01
C HIS A 271 -8.11 -10.47 -0.47
N PRO A 272 -7.93 -10.81 -1.77
CA PRO A 272 -6.63 -11.24 -2.29
C PRO A 272 -5.72 -10.09 -2.69
N ASP A 273 -4.41 -10.30 -2.60
CA ASP A 273 -3.45 -9.43 -3.29
C ASP A 273 -3.47 -9.69 -4.80
N LEU A 274 -3.53 -8.60 -5.57
CA LEU A 274 -3.56 -8.66 -7.04
C LEU A 274 -2.18 -8.93 -7.68
N SER A 275 -1.09 -8.73 -6.95
CA SER A 275 0.22 -8.40 -7.52
C SER A 275 0.85 -9.57 -8.27
N ALA A 276 0.83 -10.77 -7.70
CA ALA A 276 1.37 -11.97 -8.35
C ALA A 276 0.60 -12.32 -9.64
N ALA A 277 -0.73 -12.17 -9.61
CA ALA A 277 -1.60 -12.40 -10.76
C ALA A 277 -1.42 -11.30 -11.83
N GLN A 278 -1.33 -10.03 -11.44
CA GLN A 278 -1.03 -8.93 -12.36
C GLN A 278 0.34 -9.12 -13.02
N MET A 279 1.40 -9.39 -12.26
CA MET A 279 2.74 -9.62 -12.81
C MET A 279 2.77 -10.78 -13.82
N ARG A 280 1.98 -11.84 -13.59
CA ARG A 280 1.82 -12.97 -14.53
C ARG A 280 1.23 -12.54 -15.88
N LEU A 281 0.36 -11.53 -15.90
CA LEU A 281 -0.31 -11.02 -17.10
C LEU A 281 0.44 -9.84 -17.76
N LEU A 282 1.05 -8.95 -16.97
CA LEU A 282 1.90 -7.83 -17.45
C LEU A 282 3.13 -8.31 -18.23
N THR A 283 3.61 -9.50 -17.91
CA THR A 283 4.81 -10.12 -18.50
C THR A 283 4.49 -11.22 -19.52
N ALA A 284 3.21 -11.50 -19.80
CA ALA A 284 2.76 -12.68 -20.53
C ALA A 284 3.41 -12.89 -21.92
N LYS A 285 3.88 -11.81 -22.57
CA LYS A 285 4.51 -11.83 -23.90
C LYS A 285 6.03 -11.50 -23.87
N LEU A 286 6.66 -11.51 -22.69
CA LEU A 286 8.13 -11.44 -22.56
C LEU A 286 8.77 -12.74 -23.03
N ALA A 287 9.99 -12.65 -23.58
CA ALA A 287 10.77 -13.85 -23.89
C ALA A 287 11.24 -14.53 -22.59
N PRO A 288 11.36 -15.88 -22.52
CA PRO A 288 11.76 -16.57 -21.30
C PRO A 288 13.10 -16.11 -20.70
N LYS A 289 14.03 -15.63 -21.54
CA LYS A 289 15.30 -15.01 -21.09
C LYS A 289 15.09 -13.65 -20.43
N GLU A 290 14.20 -12.82 -20.96
CA GLU A 290 13.86 -11.50 -20.41
C GLU A 290 13.16 -11.67 -19.06
N PHE A 291 12.15 -12.55 -19.01
CA PHE A 291 11.45 -12.95 -17.80
C PHE A 291 12.39 -13.48 -16.69
N ALA A 292 13.36 -14.33 -17.06
CA ALA A 292 14.38 -14.84 -16.13
C ALA A 292 15.47 -13.82 -15.75
N SER A 293 15.55 -12.67 -16.43
CA SER A 293 16.36 -11.53 -16.02
C SER A 293 15.58 -10.58 -15.09
N LEU A 294 14.32 -10.29 -15.40
CA LEU A 294 13.46 -9.43 -14.58
C LEU A 294 13.36 -9.97 -13.14
N LYS A 295 13.02 -11.24 -12.97
CA LYS A 295 12.96 -11.93 -11.66
C LYS A 295 14.24 -11.91 -10.83
N LYS A 296 15.40 -11.59 -11.43
CA LYS A 296 16.69 -11.49 -10.72
C LYS A 296 17.05 -10.06 -10.32
N LEU A 297 16.28 -9.07 -10.78
CA LEU A 297 16.38 -7.68 -10.35
C LEU A 297 15.46 -7.41 -9.15
N LEU A 298 14.32 -8.09 -9.08
CA LEU A 298 13.30 -7.89 -8.04
C LEU A 298 13.86 -8.20 -6.63
N PRO A 299 13.71 -7.28 -5.64
CA PRO A 299 14.34 -7.40 -4.32
C PRO A 299 13.68 -8.40 -3.36
N CYS A 300 12.45 -8.88 -3.62
CA CYS A 300 11.74 -9.80 -2.75
C CYS A 300 11.60 -11.22 -3.35
N PRO A 301 12.56 -12.14 -3.07
CA PRO A 301 12.45 -13.55 -3.47
C PRO A 301 11.14 -14.26 -3.10
N GLY A 302 10.48 -13.86 -2.01
CA GLY A 302 9.16 -14.43 -1.63
C GLY A 302 8.04 -14.04 -2.59
N PHE A 303 8.01 -12.79 -3.05
CA PHE A 303 7.07 -12.36 -4.09
C PHE A 303 7.30 -13.10 -5.41
N VAL A 304 8.58 -13.27 -5.80
CA VAL A 304 8.96 -14.06 -6.98
C VAL A 304 8.49 -15.52 -6.86
N GLN A 305 8.58 -16.14 -5.67
CA GLN A 305 8.09 -17.49 -5.42
C GLN A 305 6.55 -17.59 -5.47
N GLN A 306 5.83 -16.65 -4.85
CA GLN A 306 4.37 -16.58 -4.93
C GLN A 306 3.90 -16.47 -6.39
N TRP A 307 4.60 -15.67 -7.20
CA TRP A 307 4.36 -15.48 -8.62
C TRP A 307 4.69 -16.73 -9.47
N GLU A 308 5.79 -17.44 -9.18
CA GLU A 308 6.14 -18.69 -9.87
C GLU A 308 5.19 -19.85 -9.54
N HIS A 309 4.76 -19.96 -8.28
CA HIS A 309 3.92 -21.06 -7.79
C HIS A 309 2.41 -20.81 -7.87
N LEU A 310 1.97 -19.65 -8.37
CA LEU A 310 0.56 -19.28 -8.51
C LEU A 310 -0.26 -20.32 -9.30
N ASP A 311 0.32 -20.84 -10.40
CA ASP A 311 -0.27 -21.89 -11.23
C ASP A 311 -0.37 -23.25 -10.50
N ASP A 312 0.47 -23.53 -9.49
CA ASP A 312 0.44 -24.79 -8.72
C ASP A 312 -0.47 -24.70 -7.49
N ALA A 313 -0.43 -23.57 -6.76
CA ALA A 313 -1.32 -23.34 -5.63
C ALA A 313 -2.80 -23.32 -6.05
N ALA A 314 -3.11 -22.81 -7.25
CA ALA A 314 -4.45 -22.91 -7.84
C ALA A 314 -4.86 -24.36 -8.18
N LYS A 315 -3.92 -25.24 -8.58
CA LYS A 315 -4.21 -26.68 -8.78
C LYS A 315 -4.51 -27.37 -7.46
N GLU A 316 -3.72 -27.11 -6.41
CA GLU A 316 -4.00 -27.64 -5.07
C GLU A 316 -5.37 -27.19 -4.56
N PHE A 317 -5.70 -25.90 -4.73
CA PHE A 317 -7.01 -25.38 -4.37
C PHE A 317 -8.11 -26.06 -5.20
N SER A 318 -7.90 -26.26 -6.51
CA SER A 318 -8.85 -26.96 -7.37
C SER A 318 -9.11 -28.41 -6.92
N VAL A 319 -8.10 -29.12 -6.41
CA VAL A 319 -8.25 -30.48 -5.86
C VAL A 319 -9.08 -30.44 -4.56
N LYS A 320 -8.78 -29.52 -3.64
CA LYS A 320 -9.54 -29.33 -2.38
C LYS A 320 -11.00 -28.91 -2.66
N LEU A 321 -11.20 -28.04 -3.64
CA LEU A 321 -12.52 -27.58 -4.10
C LEU A 321 -13.33 -28.67 -4.80
N THR A 322 -12.69 -29.68 -5.39
CA THR A 322 -13.37 -30.80 -6.08
C THR A 322 -13.44 -32.09 -5.25
N ALA A 323 -13.01 -32.06 -3.99
CA ALA A 323 -13.11 -33.17 -3.06
C ALA A 323 -14.57 -33.54 -2.73
N LYS A 324 -14.76 -34.73 -2.13
CA LYS A 324 -16.09 -35.19 -1.66
C LYS A 324 -16.54 -34.46 -0.39
N GLU A 325 -15.60 -34.07 0.46
CA GLU A 325 -15.84 -33.32 1.70
C GLU A 325 -16.46 -31.94 1.43
N THR A 326 -16.11 -31.34 0.29
CA THR A 326 -16.57 -30.03 -0.18
C THR A 326 -17.73 -30.16 -1.16
N SER A 327 -18.53 -31.22 -1.05
CA SER A 327 -19.70 -31.46 -1.93
C SER A 327 -20.93 -30.64 -1.55
N THR A 328 -21.10 -30.23 -0.29
CA THR A 328 -22.22 -29.36 0.10
C THR A 328 -21.95 -27.90 -0.30
N PRO A 329 -23.02 -27.11 -0.57
CA PRO A 329 -22.94 -25.66 -0.71
C PRO A 329 -22.25 -24.97 0.48
N SER A 330 -22.64 -25.32 1.72
CA SER A 330 -22.03 -24.79 2.95
C SER A 330 -20.53 -25.06 3.06
N ALA A 331 -20.08 -26.29 2.79
CA ALA A 331 -18.67 -26.65 2.81
C ALA A 331 -17.89 -25.99 1.66
N THR A 332 -18.52 -25.80 0.50
CA THR A 332 -17.90 -25.06 -0.62
C THR A 332 -17.71 -23.58 -0.26
N TRP A 333 -18.73 -22.92 0.30
CA TRP A 333 -18.62 -21.53 0.77
C TRP A 333 -17.55 -21.41 1.86
N LYS A 334 -17.62 -22.25 2.90
CA LYS A 334 -16.67 -22.24 4.02
C LYS A 334 -15.23 -22.50 3.54
N LEU A 335 -15.01 -23.31 2.49
CA LEU A 335 -13.70 -23.44 1.86
C LEU A 335 -13.28 -22.16 1.12
N ILE A 336 -14.09 -21.65 0.18
CA ILE A 336 -13.70 -20.49 -0.65
C ILE A 336 -13.39 -19.26 0.22
N ALA A 337 -14.19 -19.01 1.25
CA ALA A 337 -14.06 -17.84 2.13
C ALA A 337 -12.88 -17.91 3.13
N ASN A 338 -12.36 -19.11 3.45
CA ASN A 338 -11.31 -19.30 4.46
C ASN A 338 -10.00 -19.90 3.89
N TYR A 339 -9.88 -20.07 2.58
CA TYR A 339 -8.63 -20.47 1.95
C TYR A 339 -7.68 -19.27 1.77
N GLN A 340 -6.43 -19.53 1.38
CA GLN A 340 -5.52 -18.47 0.94
C GLN A 340 -6.12 -17.73 -0.26
N PRO A 341 -6.27 -16.38 -0.24
CA PRO A 341 -7.03 -15.67 -1.26
C PRO A 341 -6.44 -15.70 -2.68
N GLU A 342 -5.12 -15.68 -2.86
CA GLU A 342 -4.51 -15.56 -4.20
C GLU A 342 -4.75 -16.81 -5.08
N PRO A 343 -4.64 -18.05 -4.54
CA PRO A 343 -5.10 -19.25 -5.25
C PRO A 343 -6.59 -19.26 -5.60
N VAL A 344 -7.45 -18.63 -4.79
CA VAL A 344 -8.89 -18.50 -5.08
C VAL A 344 -9.10 -17.59 -6.29
N LEU A 345 -8.48 -16.40 -6.28
CA LEU A 345 -8.49 -15.45 -7.40
C LEU A 345 -7.94 -16.09 -8.68
N TRP A 346 -6.76 -16.71 -8.63
CA TRP A 346 -6.14 -17.28 -9.82
C TRP A 346 -6.91 -18.49 -10.37
N LEU A 347 -7.50 -19.34 -9.52
CA LEU A 347 -8.35 -20.42 -10.00
C LEU A 347 -9.67 -19.91 -10.60
N ALA A 348 -10.30 -18.90 -9.99
CA ALA A 348 -11.52 -18.28 -10.52
C ALA A 348 -11.28 -17.69 -11.93
N PHE A 349 -10.13 -17.06 -12.14
CA PHE A 349 -9.73 -16.49 -13.42
C PHE A 349 -9.28 -17.53 -14.47
N THR A 350 -8.47 -18.53 -14.10
CA THR A 350 -7.87 -19.46 -15.07
C THR A 350 -8.69 -20.71 -15.37
N SER A 351 -9.62 -21.12 -14.49
CA SER A 351 -10.25 -22.43 -14.59
C SER A 351 -11.20 -22.56 -15.77
N LYS A 352 -10.97 -23.61 -16.57
CA LYS A 352 -11.85 -24.08 -17.65
C LYS A 352 -12.60 -25.37 -17.29
N SER A 353 -12.55 -25.77 -16.02
CA SER A 353 -13.20 -26.97 -15.51
C SER A 353 -14.64 -26.65 -15.11
N ALA A 354 -15.63 -27.20 -15.84
CA ALA A 354 -17.03 -26.89 -15.61
C ALA A 354 -17.50 -27.08 -14.14
N PRO A 355 -17.12 -28.17 -13.41
CA PRO A 355 -17.45 -28.31 -11.99
C PRO A 355 -16.87 -27.21 -11.07
N VAL A 356 -15.76 -26.58 -11.47
CA VAL A 356 -15.14 -25.46 -10.73
C VAL A 356 -15.83 -24.14 -11.11
N GLN A 357 -16.10 -23.93 -12.40
CA GLN A 357 -16.85 -22.75 -12.88
C GLN A 357 -18.26 -22.70 -12.28
N THR A 358 -18.98 -23.82 -12.20
CA THR A 358 -20.30 -23.88 -11.54
C THR A 358 -20.23 -23.51 -10.06
N ARG A 359 -19.20 -23.97 -9.32
CA ARG A 359 -19.01 -23.58 -7.91
C ARG A 359 -18.72 -22.08 -7.75
N PHE A 360 -17.87 -21.50 -8.60
CA PHE A 360 -17.63 -20.05 -8.56
C PHE A 360 -18.85 -19.24 -9.00
N LYS A 361 -19.61 -19.69 -10.00
CA LYS A 361 -20.90 -19.06 -10.36
C LYS A 361 -21.86 -19.07 -9.17
N ASN A 362 -22.01 -20.21 -8.49
CA ASN A 362 -22.85 -20.29 -7.31
C ASN A 362 -22.36 -19.36 -6.19
N PHE A 363 -21.04 -19.22 -6.00
CA PHE A 363 -20.45 -18.31 -5.02
C PHE A 363 -20.65 -16.82 -5.32
N PHE A 364 -20.60 -16.41 -6.60
CA PHE A 364 -20.77 -15.01 -6.99
C PHE A 364 -22.22 -14.58 -7.23
N GLU A 365 -23.13 -15.51 -7.55
CA GLU A 365 -24.49 -15.20 -8.01
C GLU A 365 -25.55 -15.88 -7.14
N VAL A 366 -25.59 -17.21 -7.09
CA VAL A 366 -26.71 -17.97 -6.49
C VAL A 366 -26.75 -17.93 -4.96
N TRP A 367 -25.59 -18.04 -4.29
CA TRP A 367 -25.52 -18.04 -2.82
C TRP A 367 -25.74 -16.65 -2.22
N PRO A 368 -25.25 -15.53 -2.80
CA PRO A 368 -25.63 -14.19 -2.36
C PRO A 368 -27.16 -13.93 -2.34
N GLU A 369 -27.94 -14.46 -3.29
CA GLU A 369 -29.41 -14.39 -3.24
C GLU A 369 -30.00 -15.07 -1.99
N ALA A 370 -29.39 -16.14 -1.49
CA ALA A 370 -29.85 -16.82 -0.28
C ALA A 370 -29.66 -15.97 1.00
N ARG A 371 -28.74 -14.99 1.00
CA ARG A 371 -28.64 -14.00 2.10
C ARG A 371 -29.84 -13.06 2.13
N GLN A 372 -30.44 -12.77 0.97
CA GLN A 372 -31.65 -11.93 0.87
C GLN A 372 -32.92 -12.67 1.33
N LYS A 373 -32.87 -14.01 1.38
CA LYS A 373 -33.96 -14.90 1.82
C LYS A 373 -33.93 -15.18 3.33
N ILE A 374 -33.02 -14.56 4.09
CA ILE A 374 -32.99 -14.67 5.55
C ILE A 374 -34.22 -13.94 6.13
N PRO A 375 -35.05 -14.60 6.96
CA PRO A 375 -36.32 -14.03 7.42
C PRO A 375 -36.11 -13.07 8.60
N THR A 376 -35.54 -11.90 8.34
CA THR A 376 -35.20 -10.89 9.36
C THR A 376 -36.41 -10.41 10.17
N VAL A 377 -37.60 -10.33 9.55
CA VAL A 377 -38.86 -10.02 10.24
C VAL A 377 -39.19 -11.09 11.29
N LEU A 378 -39.10 -12.37 10.91
CA LEU A 378 -39.34 -13.49 11.83
C LEU A 378 -38.33 -13.52 12.98
N MET A 379 -37.06 -13.22 12.70
CA MET A 379 -36.04 -13.08 13.75
C MET A 379 -36.42 -11.97 14.74
N ALA A 380 -36.89 -10.81 14.26
CA ALA A 380 -37.37 -9.73 15.13
C ALA A 380 -38.63 -10.11 15.94
N GLU A 381 -39.61 -10.79 15.35
CA GLU A 381 -40.77 -11.36 16.06
C GLU A 381 -40.34 -12.30 17.19
N MET A 382 -39.33 -13.13 16.92
CA MET A 382 -38.73 -14.07 17.86
C MET A 382 -37.72 -13.41 18.84
N ARG A 383 -37.65 -12.07 18.89
CA ARG A 383 -36.76 -11.28 19.76
C ARG A 383 -35.26 -11.49 19.50
N ILE A 384 -34.92 -12.02 18.33
CA ILE A 384 -33.55 -12.27 17.88
C ILE A 384 -33.08 -11.00 17.15
N THR A 385 -32.64 -10.00 17.93
CA THR A 385 -32.17 -8.70 17.42
C THR A 385 -30.64 -8.64 17.28
N ALA A 386 -30.15 -7.61 16.58
CA ALA A 386 -28.72 -7.40 16.35
C ALA A 386 -27.92 -7.11 17.64
N ASP A 387 -28.59 -6.82 18.75
CA ASP A 387 -28.00 -6.58 20.07
C ASP A 387 -27.52 -7.88 20.75
N LEU A 388 -27.97 -9.05 20.28
CA LEU A 388 -27.52 -10.34 20.79
C LEU A 388 -26.09 -10.66 20.28
N PRO A 389 -25.12 -10.98 21.17
CA PRO A 389 -23.75 -11.30 20.75
C PRO A 389 -23.65 -12.46 19.74
N GLU A 390 -24.61 -13.38 19.77
CA GLU A 390 -24.66 -14.55 18.88
C GLU A 390 -25.34 -14.27 17.52
N TYR A 391 -25.98 -13.10 17.34
CA TYR A 391 -26.74 -12.76 16.13
C TYR A 391 -25.93 -12.93 14.84
N GLY A 392 -24.69 -12.47 14.82
CA GLY A 392 -23.78 -12.63 13.68
C GLY A 392 -23.36 -14.08 13.41
N HIS A 393 -23.32 -14.94 14.42
CA HIS A 393 -23.08 -16.37 14.24
C HIS A 393 -24.34 -17.07 13.69
N LEU A 394 -25.50 -16.77 14.28
CA LEU A 394 -26.79 -17.32 13.89
C LEU A 394 -27.16 -16.94 12.45
N LEU A 395 -26.93 -15.70 12.01
CA LEU A 395 -27.10 -15.27 10.61
C LEU A 395 -26.25 -16.11 9.63
N ASN A 396 -25.03 -16.48 10.03
CA ASN A 396 -24.16 -17.29 9.18
C ASN A 396 -24.63 -18.76 9.14
N GLU A 397 -25.01 -19.37 10.27
CA GLU A 397 -25.53 -20.75 10.26
C GLU A 397 -26.92 -20.86 9.60
N LEU A 398 -27.80 -19.86 9.74
CA LEU A 398 -29.02 -19.71 8.91
C LEU A 398 -28.67 -19.71 7.42
N PHE A 399 -27.72 -18.85 7.02
CA PHE A 399 -27.27 -18.75 5.64
C PHE A 399 -26.73 -20.09 5.11
N PHE A 400 -25.92 -20.81 5.90
CA PHE A 400 -25.39 -22.12 5.53
C PHE A 400 -26.50 -23.18 5.43
N ALA A 401 -27.52 -23.15 6.29
CA ALA A 401 -28.66 -24.04 6.23
C ALA A 401 -29.60 -23.73 5.04
N LEU A 402 -29.76 -22.45 4.68
CA LEU A 402 -30.48 -22.00 3.49
C LEU A 402 -29.80 -22.47 2.19
N ILE A 403 -28.49 -22.25 2.02
CA ILE A 403 -27.79 -22.70 0.79
C ILE A 403 -27.66 -24.22 0.69
N ASP A 404 -27.71 -24.94 1.81
CA ASP A 404 -27.79 -26.41 1.83
C ASP A 404 -29.21 -26.97 1.56
N GLY A 405 -30.23 -26.11 1.35
CA GLY A 405 -31.61 -26.53 1.07
C GLY A 405 -32.36 -27.11 2.29
N LYS A 406 -31.96 -26.77 3.52
CA LYS A 406 -32.53 -27.33 4.76
C LYS A 406 -33.69 -26.49 5.33
N LEU A 407 -33.84 -25.25 4.88
CA LEU A 407 -34.78 -24.26 5.41
C LEU A 407 -35.65 -23.65 4.29
N GLU A 408 -36.36 -24.49 3.53
CA GLU A 408 -37.23 -24.02 2.44
C GLU A 408 -38.62 -23.55 2.91
N THR A 409 -39.05 -23.90 4.12
CA THR A 409 -40.36 -23.53 4.69
C THR A 409 -40.22 -22.62 5.93
N GLU A 410 -41.18 -21.72 6.10
CA GLU A 410 -41.27 -20.81 7.25
C GLU A 410 -41.36 -21.57 8.60
N GLU A 411 -41.99 -22.76 8.59
CA GLU A 411 -42.05 -23.67 9.74
C GLU A 411 -40.67 -24.23 10.11
N ALA A 412 -39.86 -24.63 9.13
CA ALA A 412 -38.49 -25.09 9.36
C ALA A 412 -37.59 -23.94 9.84
N MET A 413 -37.79 -22.72 9.32
CA MET A 413 -37.10 -21.52 9.80
C MET A 413 -37.46 -21.21 11.26
N ARG A 414 -38.74 -21.27 11.64
CA ARG A 414 -39.19 -21.12 13.05
C ARG A 414 -38.55 -22.18 13.95
N ALA A 415 -38.62 -23.46 13.58
CA ALA A 415 -38.06 -24.56 14.38
C ALA A 415 -36.53 -24.49 14.52
N PHE A 416 -35.82 -23.94 13.54
CA PHE A 416 -34.37 -23.71 13.62
C PHE A 416 -34.01 -22.52 14.54
N LEU A 417 -34.86 -21.50 14.59
CA LEU A 417 -34.66 -20.28 15.39
C LEU A 417 -35.14 -20.41 16.83
N GLU A 418 -36.10 -21.29 17.12
CA GLU A 418 -36.73 -21.45 18.44
C GLU A 418 -35.72 -21.67 19.59
N PRO A 419 -34.64 -22.47 19.43
CA PRO A 419 -33.61 -22.64 20.48
C PRO A 419 -32.78 -21.39 20.79
N TYR A 420 -32.78 -20.39 19.91
CA TYR A 420 -32.02 -19.13 20.03
C TYR A 420 -32.91 -17.94 20.45
N SER A 421 -34.21 -18.16 20.63
CA SER A 421 -35.15 -17.15 21.13
C SER A 421 -34.87 -16.85 22.61
N PRO A 422 -34.53 -15.61 23.01
CA PRO A 422 -34.29 -15.28 24.41
C PRO A 422 -35.60 -15.43 25.22
N PRO A 423 -35.53 -15.98 26.45
CA PRO A 423 -36.73 -16.27 27.23
C PRO A 423 -37.56 -15.02 27.47
N ALA A 424 -38.89 -15.16 27.37
CA ALA A 424 -39.81 -14.04 27.48
C ALA A 424 -39.55 -13.25 28.79
N PRO A 425 -39.47 -11.90 28.73
CA PRO A 425 -39.22 -11.10 29.91
C PRO A 425 -40.34 -11.35 30.94
N PRO A 426 -40.03 -11.34 32.24
CA PRO A 426 -41.03 -11.56 33.27
C PRO A 426 -42.19 -10.57 33.10
N PRO A 427 -43.45 -11.03 33.25
CA PRO A 427 -44.61 -10.17 33.01
C PRO A 427 -44.50 -8.92 33.89
N PRO A 428 -44.82 -7.72 33.35
CA PRO A 428 -44.60 -6.46 34.06
C PRO A 428 -45.32 -6.52 35.41
N VAL A 429 -44.54 -6.50 36.49
CA VAL A 429 -45.06 -6.62 37.85
C VAL A 429 -45.98 -5.44 38.07
N THR A 430 -47.29 -5.68 38.05
CA THR A 430 -48.29 -4.65 38.30
C THR A 430 -48.24 -4.30 39.79
N ILE A 431 -47.35 -3.36 40.12
CA ILE A 431 -47.24 -2.77 41.46
C ILE A 431 -48.56 -2.05 41.74
N ARG A 432 -49.53 -2.80 42.26
CA ARG A 432 -50.77 -2.27 42.83
C ARG A 432 -50.35 -1.30 43.92
N ARG A 433 -50.42 0.01 43.64
CA ARG A 433 -50.18 1.06 44.63
C ARG A 433 -51.02 0.74 45.87
N SER A 434 -50.34 0.35 46.95
CA SER A 434 -51.00 0.15 48.24
C SER A 434 -51.61 1.49 48.65
N ARG A 435 -52.92 1.50 48.93
CA ARG A 435 -53.56 2.68 49.53
C ARG A 435 -52.90 2.90 50.89
N SER A 436 -52.11 3.98 51.01
CA SER A 436 -51.46 4.34 52.26
C SER A 436 -52.53 4.58 53.32
N ARG A 437 -52.48 3.79 54.40
CA ARG A 437 -53.45 3.88 55.49
C ARG A 437 -53.08 5.08 56.36
N ARG A 438 -53.93 6.10 56.35
CA ARG A 438 -53.75 7.38 57.06
C ARG A 438 -53.47 7.12 58.55
N ALA A 439 -52.31 7.59 59.04
CA ALA A 439 -51.98 7.58 60.46
C ALA A 439 -52.57 8.83 61.16
N PRO A 440 -52.96 8.75 62.44
CA PRO A 440 -53.46 9.90 63.21
C PRO A 440 -52.32 10.81 63.70
N LYS A 441 -52.68 12.05 64.09
CA LYS A 441 -51.80 13.06 64.70
C LYS A 441 -51.39 12.68 66.14
N VAL A 442 -50.33 13.34 66.61
CA VAL A 442 -50.19 13.86 67.98
C VAL A 442 -49.87 15.35 67.87
N GLU A 443 -50.38 16.19 68.77
CA GLU A 443 -50.30 17.66 68.68
C GLU A 443 -48.98 18.28 69.15
N VAL A 444 -48.72 19.50 68.64
CA VAL A 444 -47.96 20.58 69.31
C VAL A 444 -48.68 21.91 68.99
N GLU A 445 -49.11 22.61 70.03
CA GLU A 445 -49.67 23.97 70.07
C GLU A 445 -48.51 24.99 70.29
N GLU A 446 -48.57 26.30 70.01
CA GLU A 446 -49.49 27.15 69.22
C GLU A 446 -48.78 28.49 68.86
N GLU A 447 -49.46 29.36 68.08
CA GLU A 447 -49.16 30.79 67.80
C GLU A 447 -47.89 31.13 66.97
N GLU A 448 -47.83 32.22 66.20
CA GLU A 448 -48.80 33.35 65.96
C GLU A 448 -49.47 33.31 64.57
N SER A 449 -50.31 34.32 64.27
CA SER A 449 -51.31 34.38 63.16
C SER A 449 -51.20 35.72 62.37
N PRO A 450 -52.16 36.20 61.53
CA PRO A 450 -53.25 35.55 60.76
C PRO A 450 -53.38 36.02 59.26
N ASP A 451 -54.07 35.20 58.43
CA ASP A 451 -55.02 35.59 57.34
C ASP A 451 -54.53 36.47 56.13
N ILE A 452 -55.23 36.62 54.98
CA ILE A 452 -56.67 36.56 54.63
C ILE A 452 -57.00 35.71 53.37
N VAL A 453 -58.25 35.25 53.34
CA VAL A 453 -58.94 34.27 52.49
C VAL A 453 -59.35 34.74 51.07
N MET A 454 -59.49 33.75 50.16
CA MET A 454 -60.41 33.51 49.00
C MET A 454 -61.71 34.38 48.91
N PRO A 455 -62.58 34.39 47.83
CA PRO A 455 -62.93 33.26 46.92
C PRO A 455 -63.55 33.49 45.49
N SER A 456 -63.86 32.36 44.82
CA SER A 456 -65.07 32.05 43.98
C SER A 456 -65.30 32.57 42.54
N GLY A 457 -66.03 31.74 41.75
CA GLY A 457 -66.44 31.88 40.33
C GLY A 457 -65.97 30.64 39.51
N TYR A 458 -66.76 29.83 38.78
CA TYR A 458 -68.10 29.92 38.14
C TYR A 458 -68.23 31.06 37.10
N ASP A 459 -68.74 30.89 35.88
CA ASP A 459 -69.19 29.71 35.08
C ASP A 459 -69.32 30.13 33.59
N GLU A 460 -69.45 29.17 32.64
CA GLU A 460 -70.06 29.30 31.28
C GLU A 460 -69.39 30.33 30.28
N ASP A 461 -69.67 30.40 28.96
CA ASP A 461 -69.90 29.42 27.87
C ASP A 461 -69.61 30.14 26.49
N ASP A 462 -70.10 29.60 25.35
CA ASP A 462 -70.05 30.11 23.95
C ASP A 462 -68.68 30.16 23.20
N GLU A 463 -68.63 30.23 21.86
CA GLU A 463 -69.13 29.32 20.80
C GLU A 463 -68.57 29.79 19.42
N SER A 464 -68.58 28.92 18.40
CA SER A 464 -68.25 29.17 16.96
C SER A 464 -66.80 29.57 16.58
N GLY A 465 -66.25 29.22 15.40
CA GLY A 465 -66.70 28.24 14.39
C GLY A 465 -66.01 28.39 13.00
N HIS A 466 -65.71 27.26 12.33
CA HIS A 466 -65.35 27.07 10.90
C HIS A 466 -64.00 27.72 10.39
N GLU A 467 -63.08 26.94 9.78
CA GLU A 467 -62.92 26.58 8.33
C GLU A 467 -62.43 27.77 7.45
N ASP A 468 -61.49 27.63 6.49
CA ASP A 468 -60.74 26.45 6.00
C ASP A 468 -59.41 26.83 5.30
N GLU A 469 -58.66 25.82 4.84
CA GLU A 469 -57.67 25.74 3.72
C GLU A 469 -56.88 26.98 3.24
N ASP A 470 -55.54 26.83 3.12
CA ASP A 470 -54.85 26.92 1.81
C ASP A 470 -53.38 26.41 1.88
N GLU A 471 -52.88 25.81 0.79
CA GLU A 471 -51.50 25.32 0.63
C GLU A 471 -50.63 26.30 -0.17
N HIS A 472 -49.30 26.28 0.01
CA HIS A 472 -48.37 26.83 -0.97
C HIS A 472 -47.00 26.13 -0.95
N GLU A 473 -46.76 25.30 -1.97
CA GLU A 473 -45.41 25.06 -2.49
C GLU A 473 -44.98 26.24 -3.38
N ASP A 474 -43.68 26.40 -3.63
CA ASP A 474 -43.17 27.20 -4.75
C ASP A 474 -41.94 26.54 -5.37
N HIS A 475 -42.11 26.07 -6.61
CA HIS A 475 -41.04 25.62 -7.51
C HIS A 475 -40.80 26.71 -8.58
N HIS A 476 -39.55 27.02 -8.91
CA HIS A 476 -39.23 27.95 -10.00
C HIS A 476 -38.22 27.37 -11.01
N ALA A 477 -38.77 27.05 -12.18
CA ALA A 477 -38.18 26.71 -13.48
C ALA A 477 -39.37 26.63 -14.45
N ASP A 478 -39.41 27.16 -15.67
CA ASP A 478 -38.51 28.04 -16.44
C ASP A 478 -39.44 28.94 -17.31
N GLU A 479 -38.92 29.84 -18.18
CA GLU A 479 -39.49 30.04 -19.53
C GLU A 479 -38.55 30.82 -20.47
N ASP A 480 -38.55 30.44 -21.76
CA ASP A 480 -37.69 30.98 -22.83
C ASP A 480 -38.40 32.05 -23.69
N ALA A 481 -37.64 32.92 -24.38
CA ALA A 481 -38.01 33.47 -25.69
C ALA A 481 -36.82 34.13 -26.43
N ASP A 482 -36.72 33.82 -27.73
CA ASP A 482 -35.68 34.21 -28.71
C ASP A 482 -35.56 35.72 -29.06
N GLU A 483 -34.40 36.15 -29.58
CA GLU A 483 -34.26 36.71 -30.95
C GLU A 483 -32.75 36.87 -31.38
N GLU A 484 -32.50 37.16 -32.67
CA GLU A 484 -31.32 36.67 -33.44
C GLU A 484 -30.15 37.67 -33.74
N GLU A 485 -29.06 37.14 -34.34
CA GLU A 485 -27.94 37.76 -35.12
C GLU A 485 -27.02 38.82 -34.42
N GLU A 486 -25.72 39.00 -34.74
CA GLU A 486 -24.87 38.62 -35.91
C GLU A 486 -23.52 37.96 -35.53
N GLU A 487 -22.84 37.33 -36.51
CA GLU A 487 -21.40 36.99 -36.44
C GLU A 487 -20.50 38.23 -36.65
N HIS A 488 -19.27 38.24 -36.09
CA HIS A 488 -18.08 38.42 -36.94
C HIS A 488 -16.71 38.11 -36.28
N ALA A 489 -15.84 37.48 -37.08
CA ALA A 489 -14.39 37.50 -36.93
C ALA A 489 -13.73 37.73 -38.32
N PRO A 490 -12.39 37.71 -38.48
CA PRO A 490 -11.49 38.79 -38.07
C PRO A 490 -10.61 39.33 -39.22
N ALA A 491 -10.02 40.53 -39.09
CA ALA A 491 -9.22 41.14 -40.18
C ALA A 491 -7.87 41.79 -39.78
N LYS A 492 -6.81 41.34 -40.45
CA LYS A 492 -5.55 42.06 -40.80
C LYS A 492 -5.37 41.87 -42.31
N PRO A 493 -4.86 42.85 -43.11
CA PRO A 493 -3.40 42.88 -43.32
C PRO A 493 -2.73 44.20 -43.84
N SER A 494 -1.45 44.39 -43.47
CA SER A 494 -0.44 45.21 -44.21
C SER A 494 -0.71 46.74 -44.29
N ARG A 495 0.14 47.65 -44.79
CA ARG A 495 1.47 47.71 -45.49
C ARG A 495 1.95 49.19 -45.37
N ALA A 496 3.22 49.64 -45.46
CA ALA A 496 4.58 49.06 -45.40
C ALA A 496 5.63 50.22 -45.43
N ALA A 497 6.91 49.93 -45.14
CA ALA A 497 8.11 50.77 -45.43
C ALA A 497 8.29 52.06 -44.57
N LYS A 498 9.50 52.62 -44.34
CA LYS A 498 10.90 52.25 -44.67
C LYS A 498 11.89 53.07 -43.81
N THR A 499 13.09 52.51 -43.49
CA THR A 499 14.37 53.20 -43.14
C THR A 499 14.40 54.14 -41.90
N ALA A 500 15.50 54.37 -41.17
CA ALA A 500 16.91 53.94 -41.31
C ALA A 500 17.60 53.68 -39.94
N LYS A 501 18.82 53.14 -40.00
CA LYS A 501 19.90 53.08 -38.98
C LYS A 501 21.23 53.35 -39.75
N PRO A 502 22.40 53.58 -39.13
CA PRO A 502 22.72 53.76 -37.71
C PRO A 502 23.63 55.00 -37.41
N GLU A 503 23.98 55.22 -36.15
CA GLU A 503 25.39 55.40 -35.75
C GLU A 503 25.60 55.14 -34.23
N ALA A 504 26.81 55.38 -33.70
CA ALA A 504 27.46 54.49 -32.74
C ALA A 504 28.39 55.17 -31.70
N GLN A 505 29.05 54.34 -30.87
CA GLN A 505 30.13 54.69 -29.91
C GLN A 505 29.65 55.42 -28.62
N SER A 506 30.31 55.32 -27.46
CA SER A 506 31.33 54.37 -26.94
C SER A 506 31.35 54.41 -25.39
N ALA A 507 32.05 53.47 -24.74
CA ALA A 507 32.35 53.50 -23.30
C ALA A 507 33.81 53.92 -23.06
N PRO A 508 34.16 54.39 -21.85
CA PRO A 508 35.22 53.67 -21.12
C PRO A 508 35.08 53.61 -19.57
N LYS A 509 36.02 52.86 -18.96
CA LYS A 509 36.36 52.66 -17.53
C LYS A 509 37.89 52.39 -17.49
N PRO A 510 38.57 52.26 -16.33
CA PRO A 510 38.42 52.86 -15.00
C PRO A 510 39.76 53.46 -14.46
N ALA A 511 39.84 53.93 -13.20
CA ALA A 511 41.12 54.12 -12.48
C ALA A 511 40.94 54.20 -10.94
N ASP A 512 41.96 53.76 -10.18
CA ASP A 512 42.03 53.79 -8.70
C ASP A 512 43.01 54.85 -8.16
N LYS A 513 42.74 55.39 -6.95
CA LYS A 513 43.69 55.46 -5.80
C LYS A 513 43.07 56.11 -4.54
N ALA A 514 43.71 55.94 -3.39
CA ALA A 514 43.15 56.23 -2.05
C ALA A 514 44.02 57.17 -1.19
N VAL A 515 43.39 57.89 -0.24
CA VAL A 515 44.00 58.66 0.86
C VAL A 515 43.13 58.56 2.14
N LYS A 516 43.73 58.73 3.32
CA LYS A 516 43.18 58.74 4.71
C LYS A 516 44.11 59.61 5.58
N PRO A 517 43.84 59.93 6.87
CA PRO A 517 42.60 59.90 7.66
C PRO A 517 42.34 61.21 8.47
N ALA A 518 41.30 61.26 9.32
CA ALA A 518 41.14 62.24 10.42
C ALA A 518 40.28 61.66 11.60
N ALA A 519 40.31 62.33 12.76
CA ALA A 519 39.63 62.02 14.05
C ALA A 519 39.27 63.38 14.75
N PRO A 520 38.74 63.50 16.01
CA PRO A 520 38.51 62.50 17.08
C PRO A 520 37.23 62.66 17.99
N ALA A 521 37.10 61.77 19.01
CA ALA A 521 36.50 61.98 20.36
C ALA A 521 34.97 62.25 20.55
N VAL A 522 34.30 62.14 21.72
CA VAL A 522 34.38 61.36 23.00
C VAL A 522 33.04 61.56 23.77
N HIS A 523 32.49 60.57 24.50
CA HIS A 523 31.68 60.61 25.77
C HIS A 523 31.18 59.16 26.05
N LYS A 524 31.21 58.48 27.23
CA LYS A 524 30.84 58.74 28.66
C LYS A 524 29.32 58.84 28.93
N ALA A 525 28.71 58.18 29.94
CA ALA A 525 29.15 57.18 30.93
C ALA A 525 27.93 56.36 31.48
N GLU A 526 28.04 55.24 32.22
CA GLU A 526 28.05 55.10 33.71
C GLU A 526 27.72 53.62 34.10
N GLN A 527 27.95 53.03 35.30
CA GLN A 527 28.90 53.31 36.40
C GLN A 527 29.33 52.04 37.22
N LYS A 528 28.43 51.35 37.97
CA LYS A 528 28.72 50.37 39.07
C LYS A 528 27.58 49.32 39.26
N ALA A 529 27.68 48.19 39.99
CA ALA A 529 28.51 47.87 41.18
C ALA A 529 28.84 46.36 41.39
N GLU A 530 29.79 46.06 42.29
CA GLU A 530 30.19 44.73 42.81
C GLU A 530 30.62 44.90 44.30
N PRO A 531 30.48 43.87 45.16
CA PRO A 531 31.56 43.61 46.13
C PRO A 531 31.96 42.13 46.31
N LYS A 532 33.24 41.94 46.65
CA LYS A 532 33.98 40.69 46.99
C LYS A 532 34.09 40.53 48.53
N PRO A 533 34.87 39.58 49.14
CA PRO A 533 35.70 38.44 48.66
C PRO A 533 35.24 37.08 49.30
N ALA A 534 35.88 35.90 49.26
CA ALA A 534 37.27 35.42 49.44
C ALA A 534 37.28 33.86 49.32
N ALA A 535 38.38 33.08 49.21
CA ALA A 535 39.76 33.29 48.73
C ALA A 535 40.54 31.94 48.65
N LYS A 536 41.59 31.85 47.80
CA LYS A 536 42.73 30.86 47.80
C LYS A 536 42.38 29.37 47.52
N ALA A 537 43.27 28.52 46.98
CA ALA A 537 44.50 28.69 46.17
C ALA A 537 44.78 27.35 45.40
N ALA A 538 44.97 27.36 44.08
CA ALA A 538 46.25 27.31 43.35
C ALA A 538 46.95 25.92 43.24
N LYS A 539 47.38 25.55 42.02
CA LYS A 539 48.16 24.34 41.67
C LYS A 539 49.67 24.53 41.95
N PRO A 540 50.50 23.47 41.86
CA PRO A 540 51.29 23.29 40.64
C PRO A 540 51.44 21.83 40.14
N ALA A 541 52.28 21.61 39.13
CA ALA A 541 52.69 20.33 38.52
C ALA A 541 54.18 20.46 38.05
N PRO A 542 54.82 19.60 37.21
CA PRO A 542 54.56 18.20 36.79
C PRO A 542 55.82 17.26 36.75
N ALA A 543 55.62 16.00 36.30
CA ALA A 543 56.51 15.20 35.39
C ALA A 543 57.64 14.22 35.85
N LYS A 544 57.83 13.18 35.00
CA LYS A 544 59.02 12.30 34.69
C LYS A 544 59.42 11.07 35.57
N ALA A 545 58.93 9.89 35.14
CA ALA A 545 59.63 8.65 34.73
C ALA A 545 60.82 8.01 35.53
N ALA A 546 60.70 6.70 35.87
CA ALA A 546 61.80 5.71 35.97
C ALA A 546 61.33 4.21 35.97
N LYS A 547 62.26 3.29 35.67
CA LYS A 547 62.27 1.79 35.72
C LYS A 547 63.77 1.34 35.65
N PRO A 548 64.23 0.06 35.79
CA PRO A 548 63.59 -1.24 36.09
C PRO A 548 64.40 -2.11 37.14
N VAL A 549 64.37 -3.46 37.06
CA VAL A 549 65.29 -4.50 37.65
C VAL A 549 65.00 -4.88 39.15
N ALA A 550 64.75 -6.13 39.62
CA ALA A 550 64.87 -7.56 39.21
C ALA A 550 66.25 -8.25 39.43
N ALA A 551 66.45 -9.55 39.69
CA ALA A 551 65.70 -10.72 40.22
C ALA A 551 66.70 -11.91 40.38
N PRO A 552 66.43 -13.01 41.12
CA PRO A 552 67.17 -14.25 40.78
C PRO A 552 66.42 -15.61 40.79
N ALA A 553 66.70 -16.39 39.72
CA ALA A 553 66.85 -17.86 39.62
C ALA A 553 65.66 -18.79 39.99
N ALA A 554 65.43 -19.97 39.39
CA ALA A 554 66.18 -20.89 38.50
C ALA A 554 65.18 -21.76 37.67
N LYS A 555 65.44 -22.72 36.75
CA LYS A 555 66.58 -23.29 35.96
C LYS A 555 65.94 -24.02 34.69
N PRO A 556 66.54 -24.96 33.90
CA PRO A 556 66.14 -25.18 32.49
C PRO A 556 65.61 -26.59 32.08
N ALA A 557 65.38 -26.79 30.77
CA ALA A 557 64.75 -27.97 30.14
C ALA A 557 65.72 -29.07 29.61
N PRO A 558 65.20 -30.24 29.20
CA PRO A 558 65.57 -30.83 27.89
C PRO A 558 64.43 -31.54 27.10
N LYS A 559 64.74 -31.99 25.86
CA LYS A 559 63.96 -32.92 24.99
C LYS A 559 64.48 -34.39 25.20
N PRO A 560 64.07 -35.49 24.49
CA PRO A 560 63.11 -35.64 23.37
C PRO A 560 62.20 -36.92 23.33
N ALA A 561 61.26 -36.94 22.37
CA ALA A 561 60.80 -38.06 21.51
C ALA A 561 60.33 -39.46 22.04
N ALA A 562 59.06 -39.77 21.69
CA ALA A 562 58.57 -40.99 20.99
C ALA A 562 57.90 -42.20 21.71
N LYS A 563 56.94 -42.78 20.95
CA LYS A 563 56.27 -44.13 21.02
C LYS A 563 54.96 -44.34 21.82
N LYS A 564 53.89 -44.52 21.03
CA LYS A 564 52.80 -45.53 21.12
C LYS A 564 52.02 -45.77 22.45
N ALA A 565 50.73 -45.43 22.43
CA ALA A 565 49.61 -46.32 22.79
C ALA A 565 48.29 -45.83 22.15
N ALA A 566 47.22 -46.63 22.22
CA ALA A 566 45.86 -46.38 21.70
C ALA A 566 44.82 -46.71 22.82
N PRO A 567 43.48 -46.62 22.65
CA PRO A 567 42.69 -46.26 21.46
C PRO A 567 41.53 -45.25 21.68
N ALA A 568 40.80 -44.92 20.61
CA ALA A 568 39.44 -44.35 20.65
C ALA A 568 38.57 -44.92 19.50
N PRO A 569 37.27 -45.23 19.72
CA PRO A 569 36.49 -46.02 18.75
C PRO A 569 35.80 -45.22 17.63
N ALA A 570 36.24 -45.49 16.41
CA ALA A 570 35.48 -45.65 15.16
C ALA A 570 34.17 -44.85 14.91
N LYS A 571 34.22 -43.96 13.90
CA LYS A 571 33.24 -43.96 12.80
C LYS A 571 33.98 -44.00 11.45
N LYS A 572 33.54 -44.87 10.53
CA LYS A 572 34.09 -45.04 9.16
C LYS A 572 33.48 -43.96 8.24
N ALA A 573 34.22 -43.18 7.44
CA ALA A 573 35.08 -43.49 6.27
C ALA A 573 34.27 -43.65 4.95
N ALA A 574 34.68 -43.15 3.78
CA ALA A 574 35.94 -42.50 3.37
C ALA A 574 35.77 -41.45 2.23
N LYS A 575 36.88 -40.78 1.86
CA LYS A 575 36.99 -39.72 0.82
C LYS A 575 37.12 -40.26 -0.62
N PRO A 576 36.98 -39.39 -1.63
CA PRO A 576 37.73 -39.48 -2.90
C PRO A 576 38.59 -38.24 -3.21
N ALA A 577 39.81 -38.44 -3.74
CA ALA A 577 40.67 -37.46 -4.45
C ALA A 577 42.02 -38.15 -4.85
N PRO A 578 42.80 -37.66 -5.85
CA PRO A 578 42.50 -36.75 -6.96
C PRO A 578 42.82 -37.39 -8.35
N ALA A 579 42.84 -36.60 -9.43
CA ALA A 579 42.94 -37.08 -10.82
C ALA A 579 44.33 -36.95 -11.49
N LYS A 580 44.58 -37.71 -12.58
CA LYS A 580 45.29 -37.24 -13.80
C LYS A 580 45.28 -38.21 -15.01
N ALA A 581 44.96 -37.64 -16.18
CA ALA A 581 45.53 -37.86 -17.53
C ALA A 581 45.41 -39.18 -18.34
N ALA A 582 45.27 -38.97 -19.67
CA ALA A 582 45.71 -39.77 -20.82
C ALA A 582 44.85 -40.93 -21.41
N LYS A 583 44.75 -40.89 -22.76
CA LYS A 583 44.31 -41.91 -23.76
C LYS A 583 45.57 -42.72 -24.22
N PRO A 584 45.56 -43.81 -25.05
CA PRO A 584 44.68 -44.00 -26.23
C PRO A 584 44.46 -45.44 -26.85
N VAL A 585 43.92 -45.48 -28.09
CA VAL A 585 44.08 -46.51 -29.17
C VAL A 585 43.31 -47.88 -29.11
N ALA A 586 42.08 -47.86 -29.67
CA ALA A 586 41.62 -48.52 -30.92
C ALA A 586 41.52 -50.06 -31.17
N LYS A 587 40.39 -50.42 -31.84
CA LYS A 587 40.12 -51.58 -32.75
C LYS A 587 40.03 -52.97 -32.07
N LYS A 588 39.38 -53.99 -32.66
CA LYS A 588 38.72 -54.15 -33.99
C LYS A 588 37.18 -54.32 -33.85
N ALA A 589 36.48 -54.95 -34.80
CA ALA A 589 35.02 -55.17 -34.80
C ALA A 589 34.58 -56.31 -35.76
N SER A 590 33.33 -56.80 -35.62
CA SER A 590 32.64 -57.76 -36.52
C SER A 590 31.32 -57.18 -37.06
N LYS A 591 30.79 -57.76 -38.16
CA LYS A 591 29.65 -57.25 -38.97
C LYS A 591 29.01 -58.41 -39.76
N PRO A 592 27.76 -58.28 -40.30
CA PRO A 592 27.56 -57.73 -41.66
C PRO A 592 26.35 -56.76 -41.76
N ALA A 593 25.95 -56.33 -42.97
CA ALA A 593 24.73 -55.52 -43.19
C ALA A 593 24.24 -55.47 -44.67
N ALA A 594 22.93 -55.61 -44.88
CA ALA A 594 22.18 -55.29 -46.12
C ALA A 594 20.80 -54.70 -45.73
N LYS A 595 20.16 -53.69 -46.35
CA LYS A 595 19.98 -53.24 -47.78
C LYS A 595 18.92 -54.04 -48.57
N PRO A 596 18.18 -53.45 -49.56
CA PRO A 596 18.37 -52.14 -50.22
C PRO A 596 17.13 -51.24 -50.48
N VAL A 597 17.46 -50.03 -50.98
CA VAL A 597 16.74 -48.94 -51.69
C VAL A 597 15.61 -49.30 -52.69
N ALA A 598 14.51 -48.50 -52.71
CA ALA A 598 13.73 -47.99 -53.88
C ALA A 598 12.44 -47.24 -53.39
N LYS A 599 11.78 -46.30 -54.10
CA LYS A 599 12.06 -45.44 -55.28
C LYS A 599 11.15 -44.17 -55.22
N LYS A 600 11.43 -43.13 -56.02
CA LYS A 600 10.59 -41.91 -56.15
C LYS A 600 9.29 -42.16 -56.93
N VAL A 601 8.20 -41.49 -56.54
CA VAL A 601 7.17 -40.95 -57.47
C VAL A 601 6.72 -39.57 -56.98
N ALA A 602 6.62 -38.60 -57.91
CA ALA A 602 5.88 -37.36 -57.73
C ALA A 602 5.34 -36.93 -59.11
N PRO A 603 4.03 -36.69 -59.22
CA PRO A 603 3.53 -35.38 -59.67
C PRO A 603 2.28 -34.98 -58.84
N LYS A 604 1.65 -33.80 -58.94
CA LYS A 604 1.90 -32.54 -59.70
C LYS A 604 1.23 -31.41 -58.87
N PRO A 605 1.75 -30.16 -58.84
CA PRO A 605 1.02 -29.06 -58.19
C PRO A 605 -0.22 -28.64 -59.00
N ALA A 606 -1.34 -28.41 -58.32
CA ALA A 606 -2.53 -27.78 -58.90
C ALA A 606 -2.45 -26.24 -58.76
N ALA A 607 -2.95 -25.51 -59.75
CA ALA A 607 -2.66 -24.09 -59.95
C ALA A 607 -3.55 -23.14 -59.14
N LYS A 608 -3.01 -21.95 -58.81
CA LYS A 608 -3.81 -20.71 -58.73
C LYS A 608 -4.14 -20.28 -60.17
N PRO A 609 -5.37 -19.82 -60.43
CA PRO A 609 -5.63 -18.37 -60.42
C PRO A 609 -6.91 -18.03 -59.60
N ALA A 610 -7.29 -16.77 -59.36
CA ALA A 610 -6.77 -15.50 -59.86
C ALA A 610 -6.64 -14.45 -58.73
N ALA A 611 -5.94 -13.35 -59.00
CA ALA A 611 -5.83 -12.21 -58.07
C ALA A 611 -6.94 -11.17 -58.33
N LYS A 612 -7.50 -10.59 -57.26
CA LYS A 612 -8.15 -9.27 -57.33
C LYS A 612 -7.20 -8.23 -56.73
N LYS A 613 -6.83 -7.22 -57.53
CA LYS A 613 -6.10 -6.03 -57.07
C LYS A 613 -7.04 -5.06 -56.37
N PRO A 614 -6.56 -4.38 -55.31
CA PRO A 614 -6.73 -2.95 -55.14
C PRO A 614 -5.40 -2.20 -55.43
N PRO A 615 -5.38 -0.85 -55.48
CA PRO A 615 -6.45 0.08 -55.83
C PRO A 615 -6.16 0.79 -57.16
N ALA A 616 -7.07 1.67 -57.62
CA ALA A 616 -6.81 2.65 -58.67
C ALA A 616 -6.87 4.08 -58.10
N LYS A 617 -5.98 4.97 -58.55
CA LYS A 617 -5.97 6.40 -58.16
C LYS A 617 -7.02 7.21 -58.96
N PRO A 618 -7.45 8.38 -58.46
CA PRO A 618 -8.53 9.15 -59.06
C PRO A 618 -8.17 9.75 -60.43
N ALA A 619 -9.18 9.90 -61.29
CA ALA A 619 -9.10 10.62 -62.57
C ALA A 619 -9.68 12.04 -62.45
N ALA A 620 -9.40 12.88 -63.45
CA ALA A 620 -9.51 14.34 -63.36
C ALA A 620 -10.94 14.94 -63.40
N LYS A 621 -11.00 16.21 -62.98
CA LYS A 621 -12.13 17.15 -63.10
C LYS A 621 -12.63 17.29 -64.55
N PRO A 622 -13.91 17.67 -64.74
CA PRO A 622 -14.29 18.79 -65.60
C PRO A 622 -14.57 20.06 -64.78
N ALA A 623 -14.61 21.23 -65.43
CA ALA A 623 -14.69 22.53 -64.73
C ALA A 623 -15.82 23.43 -65.27
N ALA A 624 -16.59 23.99 -64.33
CA ALA A 624 -17.52 25.10 -64.53
C ALA A 624 -17.77 25.77 -63.16
N LYS A 625 -18.04 27.06 -63.00
CA LYS A 625 -17.68 28.31 -63.70
C LYS A 625 -18.40 29.43 -62.89
N LYS A 626 -17.64 30.35 -62.30
CA LYS A 626 -18.06 31.73 -61.90
C LYS A 626 -19.36 31.94 -61.08
N LYS A 627 -19.20 32.47 -59.87
CA LYS A 627 -19.51 33.88 -59.49
C LYS A 627 -19.11 34.08 -58.00
N ARG A 628 -18.52 35.22 -57.61
CA ARG A 628 -17.88 36.28 -58.40
C ARG A 628 -16.62 36.76 -57.68
#